data_AF-A0A1V4QEP5-F1
#
_entry.id   AF-A0A1V4QEP5-F1
#
_cell.length_a   1.000
_cell.length_b   1.000
_cell.length_c   1.000
_cell.angle_alpha   90.00
_cell.angle_beta   90.00
_cell.angle_gamma   90.00
#
_symmetry.space_group_name_H-M   'P 1'
#
loop_
_entity.id
_entity.type
_entity.pdbx_description
1 polymer ?
#
loop_
_entity_poly.entity_id
_entity_poly.type
_entity_poly.pdbx_seq_one_letter_code
_entity_poly.pdbx_strand_id
1 'polypeptide(L)'
;KTKAPELIDIPLVFDRILYDKGVEMLVNLNRILPEARKKGYAVGAFNTSNLEITQGIIRAGVELNSPLIIATSEKAIQYAGIENISEMVRTLARTIRIPIALHLDHGRSFDIVRACVKNSYTSVMIDGSHLPFKENLKLTQRVVKFAHKYKVSVEAELGRLALGVMPWRLRSAPRTAPISSRECPNCGLISSVRSPRR
;
A
#
# COMPACT_ATOMS: atom_id res chain seq x y z
N LYS A 1 5.82 -42.86 -12.65
CA LYS A 1 6.66 -41.68 -12.97
C LYS A 1 5.73 -40.54 -13.32
N THR A 2 5.32 -39.74 -12.34
CA THR A 2 4.46 -38.57 -12.55
C THR A 2 5.26 -37.50 -13.28
N LYS A 3 4.81 -37.08 -14.47
CA LYS A 3 5.39 -35.95 -15.21
C LYS A 3 5.28 -34.70 -14.33
N ALA A 4 6.40 -33.99 -14.16
CA ALA A 4 6.39 -32.64 -13.61
C ALA A 4 5.46 -31.77 -14.47
N PRO A 5 4.65 -30.87 -13.87
CA PRO A 5 3.80 -29.98 -14.63
C PRO A 5 4.67 -29.09 -15.52
N GLU A 6 4.32 -29.01 -16.80
CA GLU A 6 4.99 -28.17 -17.79
C GLU A 6 4.98 -26.72 -17.30
N LEU A 7 6.19 -26.14 -17.17
CA LEU A 7 6.37 -24.71 -17.01
C LEU A 7 5.66 -24.03 -18.18
N ILE A 8 4.59 -23.31 -17.89
CA ILE A 8 3.87 -22.50 -18.87
C ILE A 8 4.86 -21.47 -19.40
N ASP A 9 5.32 -21.69 -20.63
CA ASP A 9 6.12 -20.73 -21.40
C ASP A 9 5.28 -19.47 -21.58
N ILE A 10 5.60 -18.43 -20.83
CA ILE A 10 5.06 -17.09 -21.04
C ILE A 10 5.79 -16.53 -22.27
N PRO A 11 5.12 -16.22 -23.38
CA PRO A 11 5.78 -15.65 -24.55
C PRO A 11 6.37 -14.30 -24.15
N LEU A 12 7.70 -14.23 -24.00
CA LEU A 12 8.45 -12.99 -23.84
C LEU A 12 8.51 -12.25 -25.18
N VAL A 13 7.36 -11.85 -25.71
CA VAL A 13 7.28 -10.96 -26.87
C VAL A 13 7.15 -9.55 -26.34
N PHE A 14 8.26 -8.90 -26.01
CA PHE A 14 8.24 -7.46 -25.84
C PHE A 14 9.55 -6.82 -26.28
N ASP A 15 9.42 -6.10 -27.39
CA ASP A 15 10.46 -5.38 -28.10
C ASP A 15 11.36 -4.54 -27.19
N ARG A 16 12.65 -4.62 -27.52
CA ARG A 16 13.77 -3.81 -27.00
C ARG A 16 13.51 -2.33 -27.24
N ILE A 17 12.82 -1.66 -26.33
CA ILE A 17 12.78 -0.20 -26.29
C ILE A 17 13.01 0.27 -24.84
N LEU A 18 14.22 0.82 -24.65
CA LEU A 18 14.70 1.63 -23.52
C LEU A 18 15.08 0.89 -22.23
N TYR A 19 16.12 0.07 -22.35
CA TYR A 19 17.08 -0.17 -21.28
C TYR A 19 18.10 0.98 -21.25
N ASP A 20 17.93 1.94 -20.34
CA ASP A 20 19.04 2.79 -19.93
C ASP A 20 18.85 3.23 -18.46
N LYS A 21 19.80 2.80 -17.60
CA LYS A 21 20.08 3.22 -16.22
C LYS A 21 18.90 3.28 -15.20
N GLY A 22 18.80 2.24 -14.36
CA GLY A 22 18.20 2.33 -13.01
C GLY A 22 16.67 2.34 -12.96
N VAL A 23 16.02 1.32 -13.51
CA VAL A 23 14.55 1.23 -13.55
C VAL A 23 14.01 0.75 -12.19
N GLU A 24 13.80 1.68 -11.26
CA GLU A 24 12.89 1.46 -10.12
C GLU A 24 11.45 1.50 -10.63
N MET A 25 10.86 0.33 -10.76
CA MET A 25 9.56 0.13 -11.38
C MET A 25 8.39 0.25 -10.40
N LEU A 26 8.70 0.23 -9.10
CA LEU A 26 7.73 0.56 -8.07
C LEU A 26 7.50 2.07 -8.06
N VAL A 27 6.24 2.46 -7.91
CA VAL A 27 5.85 3.87 -7.85
C VAL A 27 5.19 4.15 -6.51
N ASN A 28 5.22 5.41 -6.07
CA ASN A 28 4.49 5.82 -4.89
C ASN A 28 3.00 6.09 -5.23
N LEU A 29 2.17 6.19 -4.19
CA LEU A 29 0.73 6.40 -4.36
C LEU A 29 0.39 7.75 -5.00
N ASN A 30 1.27 8.75 -4.92
CA ASN A 30 1.09 10.04 -5.57
C ASN A 30 1.07 9.93 -7.11
N ARG A 31 1.59 8.84 -7.69
CA ARG A 31 1.48 8.57 -9.13
C ARG A 31 0.19 7.83 -9.50
N ILE A 32 -0.34 7.02 -8.59
CA ILE A 32 -1.49 6.14 -8.85
C ILE A 32 -2.82 6.84 -8.52
N LEU A 33 -2.95 7.39 -7.31
CA LEU A 33 -4.23 7.84 -6.77
C LEU A 33 -4.81 9.10 -7.43
N PRO A 34 -4.01 10.10 -7.89
CA PRO A 34 -4.58 11.27 -8.57
C PRO A 34 -5.31 10.92 -9.87
N GLU A 35 -4.75 9.99 -10.66
CA GLU A 35 -5.39 9.50 -11.89
C GLU A 35 -6.68 8.74 -11.59
N ALA A 36 -6.66 7.87 -10.58
CA ALA A 36 -7.84 7.15 -10.11
C ALA A 36 -8.96 8.10 -9.66
N ARG A 37 -8.60 9.12 -8.87
CA ARG A 37 -9.54 10.17 -8.42
C ARG A 37 -10.12 10.96 -9.60
N LYS A 38 -9.27 11.36 -10.56
CA LYS A 38 -9.70 12.14 -11.74
C LYS A 38 -10.68 11.36 -12.62
N LYS A 39 -10.44 10.05 -12.77
CA LYS A 39 -11.23 9.16 -13.62
C LYS A 39 -12.39 8.45 -12.89
N GLY A 40 -12.52 8.65 -11.59
CA GLY A 40 -13.65 8.14 -10.80
C GLY A 40 -13.60 6.64 -10.50
N TYR A 41 -12.40 6.05 -10.37
CA TYR A 41 -12.23 4.65 -9.98
C TYR A 41 -11.37 4.50 -8.71
N ALA A 42 -11.40 3.31 -8.12
CA ALA A 42 -10.54 2.94 -6.99
C ALA A 42 -9.45 1.97 -7.42
N VAL A 43 -8.31 2.01 -6.73
CA VAL A 43 -7.21 1.04 -6.95
C VAL A 43 -7.22 0.01 -5.84
N GLY A 44 -7.14 -1.27 -6.20
CA GLY A 44 -7.10 -2.36 -5.23
C GLY A 44 -5.79 -2.38 -4.45
N ALA A 45 -5.89 -2.45 -3.13
CA ALA A 45 -4.79 -2.78 -2.23
C ALA A 45 -4.95 -4.22 -1.75
N PHE A 46 -4.02 -5.08 -2.15
CA PHE A 46 -4.07 -6.52 -1.87
C PHE A 46 -2.90 -6.91 -1.00
N ASN A 47 -3.18 -7.51 0.16
CA ASN A 47 -2.14 -7.95 1.07
C ASN A 47 -1.40 -9.17 0.52
N THR A 48 -0.08 -9.20 0.72
CA THR A 48 0.74 -10.37 0.42
C THR A 48 1.58 -10.83 1.61
N SER A 49 1.90 -12.12 1.64
CA SER A 49 2.74 -12.76 2.65
C SER A 49 3.72 -13.79 2.08
N ASN A 50 3.59 -14.17 0.81
CA ASN A 50 4.44 -15.18 0.16
C ASN A 50 4.50 -14.96 -1.37
N LEU A 51 5.21 -15.85 -2.06
CA LEU A 51 5.47 -15.75 -3.49
C LEU A 51 4.20 -15.96 -4.32
N GLU A 52 3.45 -16.99 -4.00
CA GLU A 52 2.28 -17.44 -4.78
C GLU A 52 1.19 -16.36 -4.79
N ILE A 53 0.90 -15.76 -3.64
CA ILE A 53 -0.06 -14.66 -3.51
C ILE A 53 0.41 -13.45 -4.32
N THR A 54 1.70 -13.08 -4.19
CA THR A 54 2.26 -11.93 -4.91
C THR A 54 2.17 -12.12 -6.43
N GLN A 55 2.53 -13.31 -6.93
CA GLN A 55 2.41 -13.64 -8.35
C GLN A 55 0.96 -13.60 -8.82
N GLY A 56 0.02 -14.15 -8.06
CA GLY A 56 -1.41 -14.10 -8.37
C GLY A 56 -1.93 -12.67 -8.52
N ILE A 57 -1.62 -11.81 -7.55
CA ILE A 57 -2.02 -10.39 -7.58
C ILE A 57 -1.44 -9.69 -8.81
N ILE A 58 -0.13 -9.83 -9.06
CA ILE A 58 0.53 -9.17 -10.19
C ILE A 58 -0.03 -9.66 -11.52
N ARG A 59 -0.23 -10.98 -11.68
CA ARG A 59 -0.81 -11.56 -12.91
C ARG A 59 -2.19 -10.99 -13.19
N ALA A 60 -3.07 -10.92 -12.19
CA ALA A 60 -4.40 -10.35 -12.35
C ALA A 60 -4.36 -8.86 -12.75
N GLY A 61 -3.47 -8.07 -12.15
CA GLY A 61 -3.32 -6.66 -12.55
C GLY A 61 -2.81 -6.49 -13.98
N VAL A 62 -1.87 -7.34 -14.40
CA VAL A 62 -1.32 -7.33 -15.77
C VAL A 62 -2.41 -7.69 -16.79
N GLU A 63 -3.16 -8.76 -16.55
CA GLU A 63 -4.24 -9.21 -17.43
C GLU A 63 -5.31 -8.12 -17.60
N LEU A 64 -5.62 -7.39 -16.52
CA LEU A 64 -6.61 -6.31 -16.52
C LEU A 64 -6.02 -4.94 -16.90
N ASN A 65 -4.72 -4.84 -17.20
CA ASN A 65 -4.00 -3.57 -17.39
C ASN A 65 -4.30 -2.52 -16.29
N SER A 66 -4.40 -2.97 -15.04
CA SER A 66 -4.83 -2.17 -13.90
C SER A 66 -3.66 -1.83 -12.97
N PRO A 67 -3.55 -0.60 -12.44
CA PRO A 67 -2.58 -0.32 -11.40
C PRO A 67 -2.86 -1.12 -10.12
N LEU A 68 -1.83 -1.41 -9.34
CA LEU A 68 -1.93 -2.23 -8.13
C LEU A 68 -1.22 -1.58 -6.94
N ILE A 69 -1.78 -1.84 -5.76
CA ILE A 69 -1.10 -1.60 -4.48
C ILE A 69 -0.90 -2.98 -3.83
N ILE A 70 0.36 -3.39 -3.67
CA ILE A 70 0.73 -4.60 -2.94
C ILE A 70 0.99 -4.18 -1.50
N ALA A 71 0.13 -4.63 -0.60
CA ALA A 71 0.16 -4.25 0.80
C ALA A 71 0.79 -5.35 1.66
N THR A 72 1.43 -4.98 2.77
CA THR A 72 2.00 -5.94 3.73
C THR A 72 1.66 -5.50 5.14
N SER A 73 1.14 -6.42 5.94
CA SER A 73 0.91 -6.17 7.37
C SER A 73 2.20 -6.43 8.15
N GLU A 74 2.29 -5.90 9.38
CA GLU A 74 3.40 -6.23 10.28
C GLU A 74 3.53 -7.74 10.52
N LYS A 75 2.42 -8.48 10.53
CA LYS A 75 2.44 -9.95 10.66
C LYS A 75 3.07 -10.63 9.45
N ALA A 76 2.77 -10.16 8.24
CA ALA A 76 3.40 -10.67 7.02
C ALA A 76 4.90 -10.37 7.04
N ILE A 77 5.30 -9.17 7.45
CA ILE A 77 6.70 -8.79 7.63
C ILE A 77 7.40 -9.68 8.66
N GLN A 78 6.76 -9.95 9.80
CA GLN A 78 7.30 -10.84 10.82
C GLN A 78 7.47 -12.27 10.32
N TYR A 79 6.53 -12.75 9.51
CA TYR A 79 6.56 -14.10 8.95
C TYR A 79 7.66 -14.28 7.89
N ALA A 80 7.68 -13.42 6.87
CA ALA A 80 8.55 -13.62 5.70
C ALA A 80 9.84 -12.80 5.75
N GLY A 81 9.92 -11.76 6.60
CA GLY A 81 11.02 -10.79 6.62
C GLY A 81 10.78 -9.63 5.65
N ILE A 82 11.13 -8.42 6.09
CA ILE A 82 10.87 -7.19 5.34
C ILE A 82 11.69 -7.11 4.04
N GLU A 83 12.96 -7.52 4.09
CA GLU A 83 13.87 -7.58 2.93
C GLU A 83 13.36 -8.58 1.90
N ASN A 84 12.97 -9.78 2.34
CA ASN A 84 12.50 -10.85 1.47
C ASN A 84 11.23 -10.44 0.72
N ILE A 85 10.25 -9.85 1.43
CA ILE A 85 9.04 -9.34 0.80
C ILE A 85 9.37 -8.23 -0.19
N SER A 86 10.20 -7.27 0.21
CA SER A 86 10.59 -6.14 -0.65
C SER A 86 11.25 -6.64 -1.94
N GLU A 87 12.29 -7.46 -1.84
CA GLU A 87 13.02 -7.94 -3.01
C GLU A 87 12.20 -8.89 -3.87
N MET A 88 11.31 -9.69 -3.28
CA MET A 88 10.35 -10.50 -4.03
C MET A 88 9.43 -9.63 -4.88
N VAL A 89 8.78 -8.63 -4.27
CA VAL A 89 7.90 -7.70 -4.99
C VAL A 89 8.71 -6.92 -6.03
N ARG A 90 9.89 -6.41 -5.69
CA ARG A 90 10.75 -5.67 -6.62
C ARG A 90 11.15 -6.52 -7.81
N THR A 91 11.55 -7.77 -7.57
CA THR A 91 11.97 -8.71 -8.62
C THR A 91 10.82 -9.06 -9.56
N LEU A 92 9.65 -9.40 -9.01
CA LEU A 92 8.47 -9.70 -9.82
C LEU A 92 7.94 -8.47 -10.55
N ALA A 93 8.08 -7.30 -9.94
CA ALA A 93 7.67 -6.06 -10.54
C ALA A 93 8.54 -5.80 -11.78
N ARG A 94 9.87 -5.80 -11.72
CA ARG A 94 10.83 -5.35 -12.78
C ARG A 94 10.49 -5.59 -14.27
N THR A 95 9.76 -6.63 -14.63
CA THR A 95 9.39 -6.97 -16.02
C THR A 95 7.99 -6.50 -16.42
N ILE A 96 7.26 -5.83 -15.53
CA ILE A 96 5.84 -5.49 -15.66
C ILE A 96 5.65 -4.03 -16.08
N ARG A 97 4.61 -3.73 -16.88
CA ARG A 97 4.37 -2.38 -17.40
C ARG A 97 3.24 -1.60 -16.73
N ILE A 98 2.52 -2.22 -15.79
CA ILE A 98 1.52 -1.53 -14.97
C ILE A 98 2.16 -0.85 -13.76
N PRO A 99 1.62 0.28 -13.27
CA PRO A 99 2.10 0.92 -12.04
C PRO A 99 1.82 0.04 -10.80
N ILE A 100 2.86 -0.27 -10.03
CA ILE A 100 2.74 -1.06 -8.79
C ILE A 100 3.34 -0.25 -7.63
N ALA A 101 2.61 -0.14 -6.52
CA ALA A 101 3.13 0.39 -5.27
C ALA A 101 3.32 -0.72 -4.23
N LEU A 102 4.42 -0.67 -3.47
CA LEU A 102 4.62 -1.51 -2.29
C LEU A 102 4.29 -0.70 -1.04
N HIS A 103 3.32 -1.18 -0.26
CA HIS A 103 2.69 -0.44 0.83
C HIS A 103 2.77 -1.17 2.17
N LEU A 104 3.23 -0.49 3.21
CA LEU A 104 3.08 -0.96 4.59
C LEU A 104 1.66 -0.67 5.06
N ASP A 105 0.91 -1.70 5.43
CA ASP A 105 -0.47 -1.63 5.89
C ASP A 105 -0.53 -1.64 7.43
N HIS A 106 -1.25 -0.67 8.01
CA HIS A 106 -1.40 -0.47 9.46
C HIS A 106 -0.08 -0.48 10.27
N GLY A 107 0.93 0.29 9.85
CA GLY A 107 2.17 0.46 10.62
C GLY A 107 1.90 1.11 11.98
N ARG A 108 2.27 0.45 13.07
CA ARG A 108 1.95 0.88 14.45
C ARG A 108 2.99 1.80 15.06
N SER A 109 4.20 1.83 14.51
CA SER A 109 5.33 2.58 15.07
C SER A 109 6.14 3.30 14.01
N PHE A 110 6.85 4.35 14.43
CA PHE A 110 7.78 5.04 13.55
C PHE A 110 8.93 4.13 13.09
N ASP A 111 9.31 3.12 13.89
CA ASP A 111 10.46 2.27 13.59
C ASP A 111 10.17 1.24 12.50
N ILE A 112 8.97 0.64 12.49
CA ILE A 112 8.57 -0.23 11.37
C ILE A 112 8.43 0.56 10.07
N VAL A 113 7.85 1.76 10.13
CA VAL A 113 7.79 2.67 8.97
C VAL A 113 9.19 2.99 8.45
N ARG A 114 10.11 3.29 9.37
CA ARG A 114 11.51 3.57 9.02
C ARG A 114 12.17 2.36 8.35
N ALA A 115 11.93 1.15 8.86
CA ALA A 115 12.44 -0.08 8.28
C ALA A 115 11.89 -0.31 6.87
N CYS A 116 10.58 -0.12 6.65
CA CYS A 116 9.94 -0.24 5.33
C CYS A 116 10.54 0.75 4.32
N VAL A 117 10.63 2.03 4.68
CA VAL A 117 11.19 3.07 3.80
C VAL A 117 12.65 2.75 3.42
N LYS A 118 13.44 2.21 4.37
CA LYS A 118 14.82 1.80 4.09
C LYS A 118 14.91 0.56 3.21
N ASN A 119 13.88 -0.28 3.20
CA ASN A 119 13.76 -1.49 2.41
C ASN A 119 12.86 -1.28 1.19
N SER A 120 13.05 -0.18 0.45
CA SER A 120 12.42 0.07 -0.86
C SER A 120 10.88 0.10 -0.91
N TYR A 121 10.19 0.26 0.23
CA TYR A 121 8.74 0.52 0.21
C TYR A 121 8.47 1.89 -0.40
N THR A 122 7.53 1.97 -1.34
CA THR A 122 7.17 3.22 -2.02
C THR A 122 5.95 3.91 -1.38
N SER A 123 5.29 3.24 -0.44
CA SER A 123 4.20 3.78 0.35
C SER A 123 4.17 3.18 1.76
N VAL A 124 3.70 3.94 2.74
CA VAL A 124 3.52 3.48 4.12
C VAL A 124 2.25 4.05 4.74
N MET A 125 1.56 3.26 5.54
CA MET A 125 0.47 3.71 6.40
C MET A 125 0.97 3.77 7.84
N ILE A 126 0.72 4.89 8.53
CA ILE A 126 0.88 4.99 9.98
C ILE A 126 -0.50 5.02 10.65
N ASP A 127 -0.74 4.03 11.51
CA ASP A 127 -1.98 3.87 12.25
C ASP A 127 -1.79 4.27 13.71
N GLY A 128 -2.02 5.55 13.98
CA GLY A 128 -2.11 6.12 15.32
C GLY A 128 -3.55 6.22 15.84
N SER A 129 -4.52 5.49 15.27
CA SER A 129 -5.95 5.61 15.60
C SER A 129 -6.27 5.35 17.07
N HIS A 130 -5.43 4.59 17.75
CA HIS A 130 -5.54 4.28 19.17
C HIS A 130 -5.04 5.39 20.10
N LEU A 131 -4.29 6.37 19.56
CA LEU A 131 -3.73 7.49 20.30
C LEU A 131 -4.71 8.67 20.34
N PRO A 132 -4.60 9.55 21.37
CA PRO A 132 -5.26 10.85 21.32
C PRO A 132 -4.91 11.62 20.05
N PHE A 133 -5.85 12.38 19.50
CA PHE A 133 -5.70 13.05 18.21
C PHE A 133 -4.40 13.87 18.08
N LYS A 134 -4.04 14.65 19.10
CA LYS A 134 -2.80 15.46 19.10
C LYS A 134 -1.54 14.60 19.03
N GLU A 135 -1.55 13.41 19.61
CA GLU A 135 -0.43 12.48 19.57
C GLU A 135 -0.34 11.77 18.22
N ASN A 136 -1.48 11.32 17.68
CA ASN A 136 -1.55 10.77 16.32
C ASN A 136 -1.06 11.80 15.28
N LEU A 137 -1.47 13.06 15.42
CA LEU A 137 -1.02 14.14 14.54
C LEU A 137 0.51 14.33 14.61
N LYS A 138 1.09 14.37 15.82
CA LYS A 138 2.55 14.48 16.00
C LYS A 138 3.30 13.27 15.40
N LEU A 139 2.80 12.06 15.63
CA LEU A 139 3.38 10.83 15.07
C LEU A 139 3.32 10.85 13.55
N THR A 140 2.16 11.19 12.98
CA THR A 140 1.95 11.29 11.54
C THR A 140 2.87 12.34 10.92
N GLN A 141 2.96 13.55 11.50
CA GLN A 141 3.87 14.59 11.02
C GLN A 141 5.33 14.14 11.02
N ARG A 142 5.76 13.40 12.05
CA ARG A 142 7.11 12.82 12.11
C ARG A 142 7.34 11.79 10.99
N VAL A 143 6.37 10.91 10.74
CA VAL A 143 6.41 9.93 9.63
C VAL A 143 6.48 10.64 8.27
N VAL A 144 5.58 11.59 8.02
CA VAL A 144 5.52 12.36 6.77
C VAL A 144 6.85 13.06 6.50
N LYS A 145 7.41 13.76 7.50
CA LYS A 145 8.70 14.45 7.38
C LYS A 145 9.85 13.50 7.05
N PHE A 146 9.79 12.26 7.55
CA PHE A 146 10.81 11.25 7.26
C PHE A 146 10.61 10.65 5.86
N ALA A 147 9.42 10.10 5.57
CA ALA A 147 9.11 9.40 4.32
C ALA A 147 9.24 10.29 3.08
N HIS A 148 8.86 11.56 3.16
CA HIS A 148 8.98 12.50 2.03
C HIS A 148 10.42 12.77 1.62
N LYS A 149 11.41 12.61 2.52
CA LYS A 149 12.84 12.69 2.15
C LYS A 149 13.25 11.59 1.17
N TYR A 150 12.54 10.46 1.21
CA TYR A 150 12.76 9.29 0.36
C TYR A 150 11.74 9.20 -0.78
N LYS A 151 10.92 10.24 -1.00
CA LYS A 151 9.83 10.25 -2.00
C LYS A 151 8.78 9.14 -1.79
N VAL A 152 8.60 8.67 -0.55
CA VAL A 152 7.62 7.66 -0.16
C VAL A 152 6.29 8.33 0.19
N SER A 153 5.18 7.82 -0.33
CA SER A 153 3.83 8.29 0.03
C SER A 153 3.44 7.84 1.43
N VAL A 154 2.67 8.67 2.14
CA VAL A 154 2.17 8.36 3.48
C VAL A 154 0.65 8.38 3.49
N GLU A 155 0.08 7.32 4.05
CA GLU A 155 -1.31 7.25 4.48
C GLU A 155 -1.37 7.34 6.01
N ALA A 156 -2.42 7.97 6.52
CA ALA A 156 -2.67 8.04 7.96
C ALA A 156 -4.15 7.82 8.26
N GLU A 157 -4.42 7.01 9.28
CA GLU A 157 -5.77 6.75 9.76
C GLU A 157 -6.18 7.74 10.85
N LEU A 158 -7.40 8.23 10.73
CA LEU A 158 -8.12 8.92 11.78
C LEU A 158 -9.42 8.16 12.05
N GLY A 159 -9.89 8.19 13.30
CA GLY A 159 -11.02 7.34 13.73
C GLY A 159 -10.59 5.90 13.92
N ARG A 160 -11.50 5.03 14.40
CA ARG A 160 -11.21 3.62 14.68
C ARG A 160 -12.06 2.72 13.79
N LEU A 161 -11.45 1.76 13.10
CA LEU A 161 -12.21 0.69 12.45
C LEU A 161 -12.96 -0.15 13.50
N ALA A 162 -14.28 -0.23 13.39
CA ALA A 162 -15.08 -1.17 14.19
C ALA A 162 -14.90 -2.58 13.63
N LEU A 163 -14.11 -3.42 14.31
CA LEU A 163 -13.97 -4.83 13.97
C LEU A 163 -15.34 -5.53 14.04
N GLY A 164 -15.72 -6.17 12.94
CA GLY A 164 -17.08 -6.64 12.67
C GLY A 164 -17.46 -7.92 13.39
N VAL A 165 -17.59 -7.87 14.72
CA VAL A 165 -18.22 -8.96 15.51
C VAL A 165 -19.57 -8.54 16.12
N MET A 166 -20.01 -7.30 15.89
CA MET A 166 -21.30 -6.80 16.39
C MET A 166 -22.20 -6.26 15.27
N PRO A 167 -23.54 -6.42 15.40
CA PRO A 167 -24.53 -5.85 14.50
C PRO A 167 -24.28 -4.37 14.24
N TRP A 168 -24.49 -3.91 13.01
CA TRP A 168 -24.17 -2.54 12.57
C TRP A 168 -24.78 -1.44 13.46
N ARG A 169 -25.92 -1.70 14.10
CA ARG A 169 -26.61 -0.79 15.04
C ARG A 169 -25.90 -0.57 16.38
N LEU A 170 -24.98 -1.45 16.79
CA LEU A 170 -24.31 -1.42 18.10
C LEU A 170 -22.86 -0.89 18.02
N ARG A 171 -22.42 -0.40 16.85
CA ARG A 171 -21.05 0.09 16.66
C ARG A 171 -20.90 1.50 17.23
N SER A 172 -20.25 1.62 18.39
CA SER A 172 -19.81 2.87 19.01
C SER A 172 -18.30 3.12 18.80
N ALA A 173 -17.78 2.82 17.60
CA ALA A 173 -16.45 3.32 17.24
C ALA A 173 -16.55 4.81 16.87
N PRO A 174 -15.68 5.68 17.40
CA PRO A 174 -15.66 7.09 17.03
C PRO A 174 -15.43 7.21 15.52
N ARG A 175 -16.44 7.71 14.80
CA ARG A 175 -16.36 7.99 13.37
C ARG A 175 -15.43 9.17 13.15
N THR A 176 -14.78 9.21 11.99
CA THR A 176 -14.01 10.39 11.58
C THR A 176 -14.92 11.61 11.49
N ALA A 177 -14.71 12.57 12.38
CA ALA A 177 -15.35 13.87 12.26
C ALA A 177 -14.77 14.60 11.03
N PRO A 178 -15.58 15.34 10.24
CA PRO A 178 -15.14 16.02 9.01
C PRO A 178 -14.15 17.19 9.21
N ILE A 179 -13.60 17.35 10.41
CA ILE A 179 -12.76 18.49 10.82
C ILE A 179 -11.27 18.21 10.59
N SER A 180 -10.84 16.95 10.61
CA SER A 180 -9.42 16.60 10.77
C SER A 180 -8.56 16.64 9.50
N SER A 181 -9.16 16.61 8.30
CA SER A 181 -8.40 16.68 7.03
C SER A 181 -7.85 18.07 6.71
N ARG A 182 -8.33 19.13 7.39
CA ARG A 182 -7.84 20.51 7.22
C ARG A 182 -6.57 20.81 8.03
N GLU A 183 -6.33 20.09 9.11
CA GLU A 183 -5.21 20.37 10.04
C GLU A 183 -3.87 19.74 9.61
N CYS A 184 -3.89 18.83 8.65
CA CYS A 184 -2.67 18.41 7.94
C CYS A 184 -2.95 18.11 6.45
N PRO A 185 -2.98 19.15 5.58
CA PRO A 185 -3.26 18.98 4.15
C PRO A 185 -2.22 18.11 3.43
N ASN A 186 -0.99 18.01 3.96
CA ASN A 186 0.09 17.20 3.39
C ASN A 186 0.16 15.75 3.93
N CYS A 187 -0.74 15.35 4.83
CA CYS A 187 -0.69 14.04 5.49
C CYS A 187 -1.47 12.91 4.77
N GLY A 188 -2.12 13.18 3.63
CA GLY A 188 -2.83 12.11 2.90
C GLY A 188 -3.91 11.38 3.71
N LEU A 189 -4.57 12.08 4.64
CA LEU A 189 -5.54 11.49 5.57
C LEU A 189 -6.71 10.87 4.82
N ILE A 190 -6.87 9.54 4.93
CA ILE A 190 -8.02 8.82 4.37
C ILE A 190 -9.05 8.66 5.49
N SER A 191 -10.22 9.31 5.33
CA SER A 191 -11.37 9.05 6.17
C SER A 191 -12.08 7.79 5.67
N SER A 192 -11.95 6.67 6.36
CA SER A 192 -12.88 5.56 6.14
C SER A 192 -14.27 6.03 6.59
N VAL A 193 -15.23 6.07 5.66
CA VAL A 193 -16.66 6.39 5.84
C VAL A 193 -17.04 7.89 5.73
N ARG A 194 -17.35 8.35 4.51
CA ARG A 194 -18.40 9.36 4.31
C ARG A 194 -19.75 8.63 4.22
N SER A 195 -20.73 8.98 5.05
CA SER A 195 -22.11 8.52 4.78
C SER A 195 -22.59 9.15 3.46
N PRO A 196 -23.48 8.48 2.70
CA PRO A 196 -24.26 9.20 1.72
C PRO A 196 -25.01 10.30 2.46
N ARG A 197 -24.97 11.52 1.91
CA ARG A 197 -25.81 12.62 2.39
C ARG A 197 -27.26 12.14 2.26
N ARG A 198 -28.03 12.29 3.34
CA ARG A 198 -29.49 12.24 3.27
C ARG A 198 -29.99 13.36 2.39
#